data_AF-A0A7V9CSR0-F1
#
_entry.id   AF-A0A7V9CSR0-F1
#
_cell.length_a   1.000
_cell.length_b   1.000
_cell.length_c   1.000
_cell.angle_alpha   90.00
_cell.angle_beta   90.00
_cell.angle_gamma   90.00
#
_symmetry.space_group_name_H-M   'P 1'
#
loop_
_entity.id
_entity.type
_entity.pdbx_description
1 polymer ?
#
loop_
_entity_poly.entity_id
_entity_poly.type
_entity_poly.pdbx_seq_one_letter_code
_entity_poly.pdbx_strand_id
1 'polypeptide(L)'
;MPIRNSEPAGLGASAKQVAERASTLVRLELELAVLELKRKLTALGIGIALGVGALVLALFALGFGLATLAAGLATFLATWLSLLIVTAVLLVGVAVLGMLALRSVKKGTPPVPKQAIAEAKLTSEALRSNGRG
;
A
#
# COMPACT_ATOMS: atom_id res chain seq x y z
N MET A 1 49.47 -39.24 41.20
CA MET A 1 48.45 -38.29 40.70
C MET A 1 48.05 -38.72 39.29
N PRO A 2 46.80 -39.13 39.03
CA PRO A 2 46.38 -39.46 37.68
C PRO A 2 46.12 -38.16 36.90
N ILE A 3 46.85 -37.98 35.81
CA ILE A 3 46.58 -37.00 34.76
C ILE A 3 45.29 -37.40 34.04
N ARG A 4 44.23 -36.59 34.18
CA ARG A 4 42.99 -36.78 33.41
C ARG A 4 43.27 -36.40 31.96
N ASN A 5 43.26 -37.40 31.08
CA ASN A 5 43.28 -37.23 29.64
C ASN A 5 42.14 -36.29 29.22
N SER A 6 42.48 -35.20 28.53
CA SER A 6 41.56 -34.16 28.10
C SER A 6 41.52 -34.15 26.56
N GLU A 7 40.56 -34.85 25.94
CA GLU A 7 40.08 -34.75 24.53
C GLU A 7 39.00 -35.84 24.31
N PRO A 8 37.91 -35.75 23.48
CA PRO A 8 37.46 -34.73 22.52
C PRO A 8 35.95 -34.37 22.70
N ALA A 9 35.50 -34.06 23.92
CA ALA A 9 34.09 -33.70 24.17
C ALA A 9 33.72 -32.25 23.72
N GLY A 10 34.69 -31.47 23.21
CA GLY A 10 34.54 -30.03 22.96
C GLY A 10 33.91 -29.66 21.61
N LEU A 11 34.10 -30.44 20.54
CA LEU A 11 33.70 -30.06 19.18
C LEU A 11 32.20 -30.30 18.90
N GLY A 12 31.69 -31.48 19.25
CA GLY A 12 30.26 -31.81 19.09
C GLY A 12 29.36 -30.95 19.99
N ALA A 13 29.81 -30.66 21.21
CA ALA A 13 29.11 -29.76 22.14
C ALA A 13 29.08 -28.32 21.61
N SER A 14 30.19 -27.82 21.05
CA SER A 14 30.27 -26.47 20.44
C SER A 14 29.41 -26.36 19.19
N ALA A 15 29.44 -27.37 18.30
CA ALA A 15 28.61 -27.40 17.09
C ALA A 15 27.11 -27.38 17.43
N LYS A 16 26.71 -28.16 18.45
CA LYS A 16 25.34 -28.14 18.96
C LYS A 16 24.96 -26.75 19.49
N GLN A 17 25.84 -26.12 20.26
CA GLN A 17 25.60 -24.79 20.83
C GLN A 17 25.48 -23.69 19.76
N VAL A 18 26.27 -23.77 18.68
CA VAL A 18 26.17 -22.86 17.53
C VAL A 18 24.85 -23.09 16.78
N ALA A 19 24.46 -24.35 16.55
CA ALA A 19 23.18 -24.67 15.91
C ALA A 19 21.98 -24.18 16.74
N GLU A 20 22.05 -24.31 18.06
CA GLU A 20 21.03 -23.80 18.99
C GLU A 20 20.92 -22.27 18.92
N ARG A 21 22.06 -21.56 18.93
CA ARG A 21 22.08 -20.09 18.77
C ARG A 21 21.57 -19.64 17.42
N ALA A 22 21.93 -20.33 16.34
CA ALA A 22 21.44 -20.04 14.99
C ALA A 22 19.91 -20.20 14.92
N SER A 23 19.37 -21.28 15.49
CA SER A 23 17.93 -21.51 15.60
C SER A 23 17.23 -20.42 16.42
N THR A 24 17.84 -19.98 17.52
CA THR A 24 17.34 -18.85 18.31
C THR A 24 17.32 -17.56 17.50
N LEU A 25 18.39 -17.23 16.78
CA LEU A 25 18.44 -16.01 15.95
C LEU A 25 17.35 -16.00 14.87
N VAL A 26 17.16 -17.11 14.15
CA VAL A 26 16.11 -17.21 13.14
C VAL A 26 14.72 -16.99 13.74
N ARG A 27 14.45 -17.56 14.93
CA ARG A 27 13.18 -17.31 15.63
C ARG A 27 13.01 -15.85 16.01
N LEU A 28 14.05 -15.19 16.51
CA LEU A 28 13.99 -13.76 16.86
C LEU A 28 13.75 -12.88 15.63
N GLU A 29 14.40 -13.14 14.49
CA GLU A 29 14.18 -12.37 13.27
C GLU A 29 12.75 -12.55 12.75
N LEU A 30 12.19 -13.76 12.83
CA LEU A 30 10.79 -14.01 12.51
C LEU A 30 9.84 -13.25 13.45
N GLU A 31 10.09 -13.31 14.76
CA GLU A 31 9.29 -12.55 15.74
C GLU A 31 9.36 -11.04 15.48
N LEU A 32 10.54 -10.51 15.21
CA LEU A 32 10.75 -9.11 14.85
C LEU A 32 10.00 -8.75 13.56
N ALA A 33 10.13 -9.57 12.52
CA ALA A 33 9.45 -9.36 11.24
C ALA A 33 7.92 -9.36 11.40
N VAL A 34 7.37 -10.27 12.23
CA VAL A 34 5.94 -10.31 12.55
C VAL A 34 5.51 -9.05 13.30
N LEU A 35 6.31 -8.57 14.26
CA LEU A 35 6.04 -7.33 14.99
C LEU A 35 6.07 -6.10 14.07
N GLU A 36 7.06 -6.01 13.19
CA GLU A 36 7.19 -4.92 12.23
C GLU A 36 6.02 -4.94 11.23
N LEU A 37 5.68 -6.11 10.70
CA LEU A 37 4.54 -6.30 9.81
C LEU A 37 3.24 -5.87 10.49
N LYS A 38 3.01 -6.29 11.74
CA LYS A 38 1.82 -5.90 12.50
C LYS A 38 1.76 -4.37 12.67
N ARG A 39 2.87 -3.72 13.03
CA ARG A 39 2.93 -2.25 13.14
C ARG A 39 2.60 -1.57 11.81
N LYS A 40 3.18 -2.04 10.69
CA LYS A 40 2.91 -1.50 9.35
C LYS A 40 1.44 -1.69 8.95
N LEU A 41 0.87 -2.87 9.19
CA LEU A 41 -0.53 -3.16 8.90
C LEU A 41 -1.48 -2.33 9.76
N THR A 42 -1.18 -2.13 11.05
CA THR A 42 -1.99 -1.28 11.92
C THR A 42 -1.94 0.18 11.45
N ALA A 43 -0.75 0.72 11.17
CA ALA A 43 -0.62 2.09 10.68
C ALA A 43 -1.35 2.29 9.35
N LEU A 44 -1.19 1.35 8.42
CA LEU A 44 -1.90 1.37 7.14
C LEU A 44 -3.42 1.25 7.34
N GLY A 45 -3.88 0.37 8.22
CA GLY A 45 -5.30 0.18 8.54
C GLY A 45 -5.94 1.43 9.13
N ILE A 46 -5.26 2.09 10.07
CA ILE A 46 -5.70 3.39 10.63
C ILE A 46 -5.72 4.44 9.53
N GLY A 47 -4.67 4.53 8.71
CA GLY A 47 -4.62 5.47 7.59
C GLY A 47 -5.75 5.29 6.59
N ILE A 48 -6.08 4.04 6.23
CA ILE A 48 -7.22 3.71 5.37
C ILE A 48 -8.53 4.08 6.05
N ALA A 49 -8.72 3.73 7.33
CA ALA A 49 -9.95 4.03 8.06
C ALA A 49 -10.20 5.55 8.16
N LEU A 50 -9.17 6.32 8.53
CA LEU A 50 -9.23 7.78 8.56
C LEU A 50 -9.45 8.37 7.16
N GLY A 51 -8.79 7.83 6.14
CA GLY A 51 -8.96 8.27 4.76
C GLY A 51 -10.39 8.04 4.24
N VAL A 52 -10.96 6.86 4.49
CA VAL A 52 -12.35 6.55 4.15
C VAL A 52 -13.31 7.43 4.94
N GLY A 53 -13.09 7.60 6.25
CA GLY A 53 -13.90 8.48 7.09
C GLY A 53 -13.89 9.92 6.60
N ALA A 54 -12.71 10.45 6.24
CA ALA A 54 -12.56 11.78 5.67
C ALA A 54 -13.28 11.92 4.32
N LEU A 55 -13.18 10.92 3.43
CA LEU A 55 -13.89 10.91 2.15
C LEU A 55 -15.42 10.93 2.34
N VAL A 56 -15.95 10.16 3.29
CA VAL A 56 -17.39 10.15 3.60
C VAL A 56 -17.84 11.52 4.11
N LEU A 57 -17.12 12.09 5.08
CA LEU A 57 -17.43 13.42 5.60
C LEU A 57 -17.31 14.51 4.54
N ALA A 58 -16.31 14.43 3.66
CA ALA A 58 -16.17 15.34 2.53
C ALA A 58 -17.34 15.24 1.55
N LEU A 59 -17.88 14.02 1.32
CA LEU A 59 -19.06 13.81 0.49
C LEU A 59 -20.30 14.50 1.09
N PHE A 60 -20.51 14.36 2.40
CA PHE A 60 -21.59 15.05 3.11
C PHE A 60 -21.41 16.57 3.07
N ALA A 61 -20.20 17.06 3.36
CA ALA A 61 -19.90 18.49 3.30
C ALA A 61 -20.15 19.08 1.91
N LEU A 62 -19.77 18.36 0.85
CA LEU A 62 -20.06 18.75 -0.53
C LEU A 62 -21.58 18.79 -0.79
N GLY A 63 -22.32 17.74 -0.40
CA GLY A 63 -23.78 17.68 -0.57
C GLY A 63 -24.51 18.82 0.15
N PHE A 64 -24.19 19.04 1.43
CA PHE A 64 -24.75 20.15 2.21
C PHE A 64 -24.33 21.51 1.64
N GLY A 65 -23.08 21.68 1.21
CA GLY A 65 -22.61 22.92 0.58
C GLY A 65 -23.37 23.26 -0.70
N LEU A 66 -23.60 22.28 -1.58
CA LEU A 66 -24.42 22.45 -2.79
C LEU A 66 -25.88 22.78 -2.43
N ALA A 67 -26.43 22.12 -1.41
CA ALA A 67 -27.78 22.43 -0.92
C ALA A 67 -27.87 23.84 -0.34
N THR A 68 -26.85 24.31 0.40
CA THR A 68 -26.77 25.69 0.91
C THR A 68 -26.70 26.71 -0.22
N LEU A 69 -25.91 26.44 -1.27
CA LEU A 69 -25.85 27.29 -2.46
C LEU A 69 -27.22 27.36 -3.15
N ALA A 70 -27.87 26.21 -3.32
CA ALA A 70 -29.20 26.16 -3.92
C ALA A 70 -30.25 26.89 -3.07
N ALA A 71 -30.24 26.70 -1.76
CA ALA A 71 -31.14 27.39 -0.85
C ALA A 71 -30.93 28.91 -0.86
N GLY A 72 -29.66 29.36 -0.88
CA GLY A 72 -29.31 30.77 -0.97
C GLY A 72 -29.81 31.41 -2.27
N LEU A 73 -29.57 30.75 -3.42
CA LEU A 73 -30.09 31.21 -4.71
C LEU A 73 -31.63 31.19 -4.75
N ALA A 74 -32.28 30.21 -4.13
CA ALA A 74 -33.73 30.10 -4.09
C ALA A 74 -34.40 31.27 -3.32
N THR A 75 -33.64 32.10 -2.59
CA THR A 75 -34.18 33.34 -2.00
C THR A 75 -34.43 34.45 -3.02
N PHE A 76 -33.78 34.38 -4.20
CA PHE A 76 -33.89 35.39 -5.26
C PHE A 76 -34.66 34.90 -6.50
N LEU A 77 -34.75 33.58 -6.70
CA LEU A 77 -35.35 32.95 -7.88
C LEU A 77 -36.07 31.64 -7.54
N ALA A 78 -36.86 31.11 -8.46
CA ALA A 78 -37.62 29.88 -8.23
C ALA A 78 -36.70 28.69 -7.91
N THR A 79 -37.13 27.82 -6.97
CA THR A 79 -36.35 26.68 -6.47
C THR A 79 -35.83 25.77 -7.58
N TRP A 80 -36.63 25.49 -8.60
CA TRP A 80 -36.23 24.64 -9.72
C TRP A 80 -35.06 25.25 -10.53
N LEU A 81 -35.06 26.57 -10.71
CA LEU A 81 -34.03 27.28 -11.47
C LEU A 81 -32.72 27.34 -10.65
N SER A 82 -32.83 27.50 -9.34
CA SER A 82 -31.69 27.42 -8.42
C SER A 82 -30.98 26.07 -8.52
N LEU A 83 -31.74 24.98 -8.44
CA LEU A 83 -31.21 23.62 -8.56
C LEU A 83 -30.54 23.37 -9.91
N LEU A 84 -31.11 23.90 -11.01
CA LEU A 84 -30.49 23.80 -12.33
C LEU A 84 -29.16 24.55 -12.42
N ILE A 85 -29.07 25.76 -11.87
CA ILE A 85 -27.83 26.54 -11.87
C ILE A 85 -26.74 25.80 -11.08
N VAL A 86 -27.05 25.33 -9.87
CA VAL A 86 -26.08 24.59 -9.05
C VAL A 86 -25.65 23.28 -9.74
N THR A 87 -26.60 22.60 -10.40
CA THR A 87 -26.30 21.39 -11.18
C THR A 87 -25.38 21.69 -12.36
N ALA A 88 -25.61 22.79 -13.09
CA ALA A 88 -24.74 23.21 -14.18
C ALA A 88 -23.31 23.51 -13.70
N VAL A 89 -23.16 24.21 -12.57
CA VAL A 89 -21.87 24.46 -11.95
C VAL A 89 -21.18 23.15 -11.56
N LEU A 90 -21.92 22.19 -10.99
CA LEU A 90 -21.38 20.88 -10.62
C LEU A 90 -20.90 20.10 -11.86
N LEU A 91 -21.66 20.10 -12.96
CA LEU A 91 -21.28 19.44 -14.21
C LEU A 91 -20.00 20.04 -14.81
N VAL A 92 -19.83 21.36 -14.75
CA VAL A 92 -18.57 22.02 -15.15
C VAL A 92 -17.41 21.55 -14.27
N GLY A 93 -17.62 21.48 -12.96
CA GLY A 93 -16.63 20.94 -12.03
C GLY A 93 -16.23 19.50 -12.36
N VAL A 94 -17.21 18.63 -12.62
CA VAL A 94 -16.99 17.23 -13.04
C VAL A 94 -16.20 17.16 -14.34
N ALA A 95 -16.53 17.98 -15.34
CA ALA A 95 -15.81 18.02 -16.61
C ALA A 95 -14.34 18.44 -16.43
N VAL A 96 -14.08 19.47 -15.62
CA VAL A 96 -12.72 19.95 -15.34
C VAL A 96 -11.92 18.90 -14.56
N LEU A 97 -12.46 18.39 -13.45
CA LEU A 97 -11.79 17.39 -12.62
C LEU A 97 -11.56 16.09 -13.40
N GLY A 98 -12.55 15.64 -14.19
CA GLY A 98 -12.42 14.49 -15.07
C GLY A 98 -11.31 14.69 -16.10
N MET A 99 -11.23 15.85 -16.75
CA MET A 99 -10.15 16.16 -17.69
C MET A 99 -8.77 16.17 -17.00
N LEU A 100 -8.66 16.77 -15.80
CA LEU A 100 -7.42 16.78 -15.03
C LEU A 100 -7.01 15.38 -14.60
N ALA A 101 -7.95 14.56 -14.13
CA ALA A 101 -7.71 13.17 -13.77
C ALA A 101 -7.20 12.37 -14.98
N LEU A 102 -7.84 12.49 -16.14
CA LEU A 102 -7.39 11.85 -17.38
C LEU A 102 -5.98 12.29 -17.77
N ARG A 103 -5.66 13.58 -17.64
CA ARG A 103 -4.31 14.11 -17.93
C ARG A 103 -3.28 13.58 -16.97
N SER A 104 -3.60 13.50 -15.68
CA SER A 104 -2.70 12.97 -14.64
C SER A 104 -2.42 11.49 -14.84
N VAL A 105 -3.45 10.67 -15.14
CA VAL A 105 -3.26 9.24 -15.45
C VAL A 105 -2.40 9.07 -16.71
N LYS A 106 -2.66 9.84 -17.77
CA LYS A 106 -1.86 9.77 -19.01
C LYS A 106 -0.40 10.18 -18.82
N LYS A 107 -0.11 11.14 -17.93
CA LYS A 107 1.27 11.57 -17.61
C LYS A 107 1.98 10.64 -16.62
N GLY A 108 1.23 10.09 -15.66
CA GLY A 108 1.76 9.34 -14.52
C GLY A 108 1.86 7.83 -14.74
N THR A 109 1.32 7.30 -15.85
CA THR A 109 1.56 5.90 -16.23
C THR A 109 2.87 5.87 -17.02
N PRO A 110 3.99 5.39 -16.46
CA PRO A 110 5.19 5.18 -17.26
C PRO A 110 4.82 4.24 -18.41
N PRO A 111 5.33 4.45 -19.64
CA PRO A 111 5.15 3.46 -20.69
C PRO A 111 5.53 2.09 -20.13
N VAL A 112 4.67 1.09 -20.32
CA VAL A 112 4.87 -0.29 -19.83
C VAL A 112 6.36 -0.63 -19.93
N PRO A 113 7.07 -1.01 -18.85
CA PRO A 113 8.52 -1.12 -18.84
C PRO A 113 8.95 -2.36 -19.63
N LYS A 114 8.92 -2.25 -20.96
CA LYS A 114 9.10 -3.34 -21.91
C LYS A 114 10.46 -4.04 -21.71
N GLN A 115 11.50 -3.26 -21.42
CA GLN A 115 12.85 -3.78 -21.16
C GLN A 115 12.90 -4.60 -19.86
N ALA A 116 12.37 -4.09 -18.76
CA ALA A 116 12.33 -4.82 -17.48
C ALA A 116 11.50 -6.12 -17.60
N ILE A 117 10.39 -6.10 -18.35
CA ILE A 117 9.59 -7.29 -18.62
C ILE A 117 10.34 -8.28 -19.52
N ALA A 118 11.10 -7.81 -20.50
CA ALA A 118 11.91 -8.65 -21.37
C ALA A 118 13.06 -9.32 -20.60
N GLU A 119 13.80 -8.58 -19.78
CA GLU A 119 14.86 -9.13 -18.93
C GLU A 119 14.32 -10.13 -17.91
N ALA A 120 13.17 -9.85 -17.29
CA ALA A 120 12.52 -10.79 -16.38
C ALA A 120 12.13 -12.10 -17.08
N LYS A 121 11.63 -12.02 -18.33
CA LYS A 121 11.32 -13.20 -19.15
C LYS A 121 12.57 -14.01 -19.46
N LEU A 122 13.64 -13.36 -19.94
CA LEU A 122 14.92 -14.02 -20.24
C LEU A 122 15.50 -14.70 -19.01
N THR A 123 15.43 -14.05 -17.84
CA THR A 123 15.90 -14.61 -16.57
C THR A 123 15.08 -15.83 -16.15
N SER A 124 13.74 -15.77 -16.29
CA SER A 124 12.86 -16.90 -15.99
C SER A 124 13.09 -18.08 -16.94
N GLU A 125 13.39 -17.80 -18.21
CA GLU A 125 13.63 -18.80 -19.24
C GLU A 125 14.98 -19.49 -19.05
N ALA A 126 16.03 -18.74 -18.68
CA ALA A 126 17.33 -19.28 -18.30
C ALA A 126 17.26 -20.18 -17.06
N LEU A 127 16.49 -19.79 -16.03
CA LEU A 127 16.26 -20.63 -14.85
C LEU A 127 15.49 -21.92 -15.18
N ARG A 128 14.55 -21.84 -16.13
CA ARG A 128 13.73 -22.99 -16.55
C ARG A 128 14.45 -23.93 -17.51
N SER A 129 15.40 -23.43 -18.31
CA SER A 129 16.23 -24.26 -19.19
C SER A 129 17.32 -25.01 -18.43
N ASN A 130 17.89 -24.41 -17.37
CA ASN A 130 18.94 -25.02 -16.56
C ASN A 130 18.44 -26.15 -15.61
N GLY A 131 17.13 -26.28 -15.41
CA GLY A 131 16.51 -27.36 -14.63
C GLY A 131 16.12 -28.61 -15.45
N ARG A 132 16.51 -28.69 -16.73
CA ARG A 132 16.16 -29.79 -17.65
C ARG A 132 17.37 -30.59 -18.18
N GLY A 133 18.57 -30.38 -17.64
CA GLY A 133 19.74 -31.24 -17.84
C GLY A 133 19.99 -32.08 -16.60
#